data_AF-A0A922WTX6-F1
#
_entry.id   AF-A0A922WTX6-F1
#
_cell.length_a   1.000
_cell.length_b   1.000
_cell.length_c   1.000
_cell.angle_alpha   90.00
_cell.angle_beta   90.00
_cell.angle_gamma   90.00
#
_symmetry.space_group_name_H-M   'P 1'
#
loop_
_entity.id
_entity.type
_entity.pdbx_description
1 polymer ?
#
loop_
_entity_poly.entity_id
_entity_poly.type
_entity_poly.pdbx_seq_one_letter_code
_entity_poly.pdbx_strand_id
1 'polypeptide(L)'
;PVVRRYAPAERAELTGGTPDDWGRESWEIARSFVYPTAFDSEDVCAAPLPEKTALSQEDIVRGVPIAKRRVQQAGLRIADLLTSAFAPGPLVVPEEPRR
;
A
#
# COMPACT_ATOMS: atom_id res chain seq x y z
N PRO A 1 13.22 10.46 -18.67
CA PRO A 1 12.70 9.22 -19.31
C PRO A 1 11.33 8.89 -18.73
N VAL A 2 10.40 8.35 -19.53
CA VAL A 2 9.02 8.03 -19.07
C VAL A 2 9.00 6.84 -18.11
N VAL A 3 10.00 5.96 -18.17
CA VAL A 3 10.14 4.79 -17.30
C VAL A 3 11.35 4.97 -16.37
N ARG A 4 11.12 4.84 -15.06
CA ARG A 4 12.16 4.78 -14.02
C ARG A 4 12.65 3.35 -13.86
N ARG A 5 13.97 3.17 -13.82
CA ARG A 5 14.61 1.90 -13.41
C ARG A 5 15.06 2.02 -11.96
N TYR A 6 14.84 0.96 -11.20
CA TYR A 6 15.23 0.85 -9.79
C TYR A 6 16.47 -0.03 -9.69
N ALA A 7 17.43 0.38 -8.87
CA ALA A 7 18.54 -0.50 -8.52
C ALA A 7 18.03 -1.71 -7.71
N PRO A 8 18.71 -2.87 -7.72
CA PRO A 8 18.23 -4.05 -6.99
C PRO A 8 17.96 -3.81 -5.49
N ALA A 9 18.85 -3.09 -4.81
CA ALA A 9 18.67 -2.72 -3.40
C ALA A 9 17.45 -1.81 -3.19
N GLU A 10 17.31 -0.75 -4.00
CA GLU A 10 16.16 0.17 -3.94
C GLU A 10 14.83 -0.57 -4.22
N ARG A 11 14.82 -1.50 -5.18
CA ARG A 11 13.65 -2.32 -5.46
C ARG A 11 13.29 -3.18 -4.25
N ALA A 12 14.27 -3.84 -3.64
CA ALA A 12 14.05 -4.69 -2.47
C ALA A 12 13.45 -3.94 -1.27
N GLU A 13 13.75 -2.64 -1.11
CA GLU A 13 13.15 -1.79 -0.07
C GLU A 13 11.68 -1.41 -0.35
N LEU A 14 11.26 -1.45 -1.62
CA LEU A 14 9.92 -1.05 -2.06
C LEU A 14 9.00 -2.25 -2.33
N THR A 15 9.57 -3.42 -2.58
CA THR A 15 8.84 -4.66 -2.85
C THR A 15 8.83 -5.60 -1.64
N GLY A 16 8.38 -6.84 -1.86
CA GLY A 16 8.28 -7.85 -0.80
C GLY A 16 7.01 -7.74 0.03
N GLY A 17 6.94 -8.62 1.03
CA GLY A 17 5.72 -8.88 1.80
C GLY A 17 4.70 -9.69 1.02
N THR A 18 3.66 -10.11 1.73
CA THR A 18 2.48 -10.80 1.23
C THR A 18 1.29 -9.84 1.12
N PRO A 19 0.20 -10.19 0.41
CA PRO A 19 -1.02 -9.39 0.42
C PRO A 19 -1.51 -9.03 1.83
N ASP A 20 -1.41 -9.95 2.80
CA ASP A 20 -1.75 -9.69 4.20
C ASP A 20 -0.87 -8.60 4.83
N ASP A 21 0.43 -8.62 4.55
CA ASP A 21 1.37 -7.59 5.01
C ASP A 21 1.01 -6.23 4.40
N TRP A 22 0.69 -6.19 3.10
CA TRP A 22 0.34 -4.95 2.40
C TRP A 22 -0.97 -4.35 2.91
N GLY A 23 -1.93 -5.22 3.23
CA GLY A 23 -3.17 -4.85 3.90
C GLY A 23 -2.89 -4.23 5.26
N ARG A 24 -2.04 -4.87 6.08
CA ARG A 24 -1.63 -4.37 7.40
C ARG A 24 -0.91 -3.02 7.31
N GLU A 25 0.02 -2.85 6.38
CA GLU A 25 0.71 -1.59 6.14
C GLU A 25 -0.27 -0.46 5.78
N SER A 26 -1.26 -0.75 4.95
CA SER A 26 -2.25 0.24 4.52
C SER A 26 -3.21 0.60 5.65
N TRP A 27 -3.60 -0.40 6.47
CA TRP A 27 -4.37 -0.18 7.69
C TRP A 27 -3.61 0.66 8.71
N GLU A 28 -2.32 0.39 8.93
CA GLU A 28 -1.50 1.15 9.89
C GLU A 28 -1.39 2.61 9.48
N ILE A 29 -1.18 2.90 8.19
CA ILE A 29 -1.15 4.29 7.68
C ILE A 29 -2.52 4.95 7.81
N ALA A 30 -3.60 4.21 7.54
CA ALA A 30 -4.94 4.75 7.70
C ALA A 30 -5.20 5.18 9.16
N ARG A 31 -4.86 4.31 10.11
CA ARG A 31 -5.02 4.53 11.55
C ARG A 31 -4.10 5.61 12.10
N SER A 32 -2.82 5.60 11.75
CA SER A 32 -1.80 6.46 12.38
C SER A 32 -1.66 7.83 11.71
N PHE A 33 -2.10 7.96 10.46
CA PHE A 33 -1.92 9.20 9.69
C PHE A 33 -3.23 9.67 9.07
N VAL A 34 -3.88 8.86 8.23
CA VAL A 34 -4.99 9.36 7.38
C VAL A 34 -6.17 9.85 8.22
N TYR A 35 -6.70 9.01 9.11
CA TYR A 35 -7.86 9.38 9.92
C TYR A 35 -7.52 10.48 10.95
N PRO A 36 -6.42 10.40 11.72
CA PRO A 36 -6.07 11.47 12.65
C PRO A 36 -5.91 12.83 11.97
N THR A 37 -5.26 12.85 10.80
CA THR A 37 -5.04 14.08 10.03
C THR A 37 -6.35 14.63 9.44
N ALA A 38 -7.24 13.77 8.94
CA ALA A 38 -8.51 14.22 8.35
C ALA A 38 -9.50 14.75 9.41
N PHE A 39 -9.44 14.23 10.63
CA PHE A 39 -10.35 14.59 11.72
C PHE A 39 -9.74 15.55 12.73
N ASP A 40 -8.49 15.99 12.54
CA ASP A 40 -7.73 16.81 13.49
C ASP A 40 -7.80 16.25 14.93
N SER A 41 -7.71 14.92 15.07
CA SER A 41 -7.87 14.20 16.34
C SER A 41 -6.86 13.07 16.50
N GLU A 42 -6.16 13.04 17.63
CA GLU A 42 -5.23 11.95 17.96
C GLU A 42 -5.93 10.63 18.29
N ASP A 43 -7.19 10.69 18.76
CA ASP A 43 -8.02 9.52 19.02
C ASP A 43 -9.38 9.66 18.31
N VAL A 44 -9.44 9.11 17.09
CA VAL A 44 -10.65 9.09 16.27
C VAL A 44 -11.72 8.11 16.77
N CYS A 45 -11.43 7.32 17.80
CA CYS A 45 -12.36 6.35 18.39
C CYS A 45 -12.96 6.85 19.72
N ALA A 46 -12.44 7.92 20.31
CA ALA A 46 -12.87 8.41 21.61
C ALA A 46 -14.26 9.04 21.62
N ALA A 47 -14.72 9.57 20.49
CA ALA A 47 -15.97 10.31 20.40
C ALA A 47 -16.60 10.20 18.99
N PRO A 48 -17.90 10.53 18.83
CA PRO A 48 -18.50 10.68 17.52
C PRO A 48 -17.72 11.68 16.66
N LEU A 49 -17.43 11.28 15.43
CA LEU A 49 -16.70 12.10 14.46
C LEU A 49 -17.66 13.03 13.70
N PRO A 50 -17.19 14.19 13.20
CA PRO A 50 -17.97 15.04 12.32
C PRO A 50 -18.32 14.32 11.02
N GLU A 51 -19.47 14.65 10.43
CA GLU A 51 -19.90 14.08 9.14
C GLU A 51 -19.02 14.47 7.96
N LYS A 52 -18.23 15.55 8.10
CA LYS A 52 -17.38 16.11 7.06
C LYS A 52 -15.98 16.33 7.61
N THR A 53 -15.00 16.08 6.77
CA THR A 53 -13.59 16.35 7.02
C THR A 53 -13.03 17.28 5.96
N ALA A 54 -11.88 17.86 6.25
CA ALA A 54 -11.09 18.60 5.28
C ALA A 54 -9.61 18.31 5.53
N LEU A 55 -8.79 18.41 4.49
CA LEU A 55 -7.34 18.43 4.62
C LEU A 55 -6.88 19.86 4.39
N SER A 56 -6.07 20.38 5.31
CA SER A 56 -5.36 21.63 5.07
C SER A 56 -4.27 21.44 4.02
N GLN A 57 -3.74 22.55 3.50
CA GLN A 57 -2.58 22.48 2.60
C GLN A 57 -1.36 21.85 3.30
N GLU A 58 -1.21 22.05 4.61
CA GLU A 58 -0.13 21.44 5.39
C GLU A 58 -0.29 19.92 5.46
N ASP A 59 -1.51 19.43 5.71
CA ASP A 59 -1.82 18.00 5.73
C ASP A 59 -1.51 17.33 4.40
N ILE A 60 -1.89 17.98 3.31
CA ILE A 60 -1.61 17.51 1.96
C ILE A 60 -0.09 17.42 1.73
N VAL A 61 0.67 18.46 2.09
CA VAL A 61 2.14 18.47 1.94
C VAL A 61 2.78 17.33 2.74
N ARG A 62 2.30 17.07 3.97
CA ARG A 62 2.76 15.95 4.80
C ARG A 62 2.37 14.59 4.23
N GLY A 63 1.20 14.47 3.61
CA GLY A 63 0.67 13.23 3.06
C GLY A 63 1.26 12.84 1.70
N VAL A 64 1.64 13.80 0.86
CA VAL A 64 2.22 13.56 -0.48
C VAL A 64 3.38 12.56 -0.48
N PRO A 65 4.43 12.67 0.37
CA PRO A 65 5.52 11.70 0.36
C PRO A 65 5.06 10.28 0.72
N ILE A 66 4.11 10.14 1.65
CA ILE A 66 3.52 8.85 2.04
C ILE A 66 2.78 8.24 0.85
N ALA A 67 1.86 9.00 0.24
CA ALA A 67 1.08 8.54 -0.90
C ALA A 67 1.97 8.15 -2.08
N LYS A 68 2.98 8.98 -2.42
CA LYS A 68 3.96 8.67 -3.47
C LYS A 68 4.70 7.37 -3.21
N ARG A 69 5.12 7.11 -1.96
CA ARG A 69 5.79 5.86 -1.60
C ARG A 69 4.83 4.68 -1.77
N ARG A 70 3.58 4.78 -1.30
CA ARG A 70 2.58 3.70 -1.44
C ARG A 70 2.26 3.36 -2.89
N VAL A 71 2.13 4.37 -3.76
CA VAL A 71 1.94 4.14 -5.20
C VAL A 71 3.12 3.40 -5.82
N GLN A 72 4.35 3.76 -5.46
CA GLN A 72 5.56 3.06 -5.94
C GLN A 72 5.58 1.60 -5.47
N GLN A 73 5.32 1.36 -4.18
CA GLN A 73 5.27 0.00 -3.61
C GLN A 73 4.19 -0.84 -4.30
N ALA A 74 2.97 -0.30 -4.46
CA ALA A 74 1.87 -0.99 -5.12
C ALA A 74 2.21 -1.38 -6.57
N GLY A 75 2.75 -0.44 -7.35
CA GLY A 75 3.13 -0.69 -8.74
C GLY A 75 4.22 -1.76 -8.87
N LEU A 76 5.25 -1.72 -8.02
CA LEU A 76 6.32 -2.71 -8.06
C LEU A 76 5.87 -4.09 -7.57
N ARG A 77 5.03 -4.16 -6.52
CA ARG A 77 4.46 -5.42 -6.02
C ARG A 77 3.55 -6.09 -7.05
N ILE A 78 2.71 -5.32 -7.76
CA ILE A 78 1.89 -5.89 -8.84
C ILE A 78 2.75 -6.37 -10.00
N ALA A 79 3.84 -5.66 -10.32
CA ALA A 79 4.78 -6.09 -11.34
C ALA A 79 5.46 -7.42 -10.98
N ASP A 80 5.83 -7.62 -9.71
CA ASP A 80 6.38 -8.87 -9.19
C ASP A 80 5.35 -10.01 -9.25
N LEU A 81 4.10 -9.75 -8.87
CA LEU A 81 3.01 -10.73 -8.97
C LEU A 81 2.77 -11.16 -10.41
N LEU A 82 2.68 -10.21 -11.34
CA LEU A 82 2.50 -10.49 -12.76
C LEU A 82 3.70 -11.26 -13.32
N THR A 83 4.92 -10.86 -12.99
CA THR A 83 6.14 -11.55 -13.42
C THR A 83 6.14 -13.00 -12.95
N SER A 84 5.74 -13.25 -11.70
CA SER A 84 5.68 -14.59 -11.10
C SER A 84 4.57 -15.43 -11.72
N ALA A 85 3.38 -14.85 -11.93
CA ALA A 85 2.23 -15.54 -12.52
C ALA A 85 2.46 -15.96 -13.98
N PHE A 86 3.25 -15.17 -14.72
CA PHE A 86 3.60 -15.45 -16.12
C PHE A 86 4.99 -16.09 -16.30
N ALA A 87 5.64 -16.52 -15.21
CA ALA A 87 6.94 -17.19 -15.31
C ALA A 87 6.81 -18.52 -16.09
N PRO A 88 7.74 -18.85 -16.99
CA PRO A 88 7.70 -20.11 -17.74
C PRO A 88 7.76 -21.33 -16.81
N GLY A 89 6.89 -22.31 -17.02
CA GLY A 89 6.84 -23.56 -16.25
C GLY A 89 5.57 -24.36 -16.53
N PRO A 90 5.48 -25.62 -16.05
CA PRO A 90 4.23 -26.37 -16.12
C PRO A 90 3.13 -25.66 -15.33
N LEU A 91 1.90 -25.63 -15.86
CA LEU A 91 0.75 -25.06 -15.15
C LEU A 91 0.58 -25.77 -13.80
N VAL A 92 0.59 -25.00 -12.71
CA VAL A 92 0.23 -25.52 -11.38
C VAL A 92 -1.28 -25.71 -11.36
N VAL A 93 -1.73 -26.95 -11.55
CA VAL A 93 -3.14 -27.32 -11.40
C VAL A 93 -3.37 -27.66 -9.92
N PRO A 94 -4.21 -26.91 -9.18
CA PRO A 94 -4.56 -27.27 -7.81
C PRO A 94 -5.17 -28.68 -7.81
N GLU A 95 -4.71 -29.56 -6.91
CA GLU A 95 -5.35 -30.86 -6.73
C GLU A 95 -6.83 -30.64 -6.38
N GLU A 96 -7.73 -31.26 -7.16
CA GLU A 96 -9.16 -31.23 -6.85
C GLU A 96 -9.36 -31.71 -5.40
N PRO A 97 -10.19 -31.02 -4.59
CA PRO A 97 -10.47 -31.49 -3.25
C PRO A 97 -11.02 -32.91 -3.34
N ARG A 98 -10.25 -33.87 -2.80
CA ARG A 98 -10.63 -35.28 -2.68
C ARG A 98 -12.05 -35.35 -2.10
N ARG A 99 -13.00 -35.80 -2.92
CA ARG A 99 -14.38 -36.08 -2.52
C ARG A 99 -14.45 -37.16 -1.45
#